data_AF-A0A7V9E050-F1
#
_entry.id   AF-A0A7V9E050-F1
#
_cell.length_a   1.000
_cell.length_b   1.000
_cell.length_c   1.000
_cell.angle_alpha   90.00
_cell.angle_beta   90.00
_cell.angle_gamma   90.00
#
_symmetry.space_group_name_H-M   'P 1'
#
loop_
_entity.id
_entity.type
_entity.pdbx_description
1 polymer ?
#
loop_
_entity_poly.entity_id
_entity_poly.type
_entity_poly.pdbx_seq_one_letter_code
_entity_poly.pdbx_strand_id
1 'polypeptide(L)'
;MRTLAFLAVIFLILPLLVFAGGQFGLLKGRPPAEPGLREGKLKPPSRTSNSVSSQAEQWPEGEFASEYATIEPLRFTQDSALAMNRLRDVLAGWP
;
A
#
# COMPACT_ATOMS: atom_id res chain seq x y z
N MET A 1 9.95 48.58 15.19
CA MET A 1 8.50 48.41 14.94
C MET A 1 8.20 47.91 13.52
N ARG A 2 8.75 48.52 12.47
CA ARG A 2 8.55 48.08 11.07
C ARG A 2 8.94 46.62 10.80
N THR A 3 10.06 46.16 11.36
CA THR A 3 10.53 44.77 11.25
C THR A 3 9.60 43.77 11.93
N LEU A 4 9.18 44.05 13.17
CA LEU A 4 8.19 43.21 13.87
C LEU A 4 6.84 43.13 13.13
N ALA A 5 6.37 44.26 12.58
CA ALA A 5 5.14 44.27 11.80
C ALA A 5 5.25 43.40 10.53
N PHE A 6 6.39 43.48 9.83
CA PHE A 6 6.66 42.61 8.68
C PHE A 6 6.70 41.13 9.05
N LEU A 7 7.35 40.78 10.17
CA LEU A 7 7.40 39.39 10.65
C LEU A 7 6.02 38.87 11.02
N ALA A 8 5.20 39.68 11.69
CA ALA A 8 3.82 39.31 12.05
C ALA A 8 2.96 39.06 10.79
N VAL A 9 3.09 39.90 9.76
CA VAL A 9 2.39 39.70 8.48
C VAL A 9 2.84 38.41 7.79
N ILE A 10 4.15 38.15 7.70
CA ILE A 10 4.66 36.91 7.09
C ILE A 10 4.15 35.68 7.86
N PHE A 11 4.19 35.74 9.20
CA PHE A 11 3.74 34.64 10.05
C PHE A 11 2.25 34.33 9.89
N LEU A 12 1.42 35.33 9.57
CA LEU A 12 -0.01 35.14 9.33
C LEU A 12 -0.30 34.71 7.87
N ILE A 13 0.33 35.37 6.90
CA ILE A 13 0.03 35.19 5.48
C ILE A 13 0.60 33.88 4.95
N LEU A 14 1.81 33.48 5.37
CA LEU A 14 2.46 32.29 4.85
C LEU A 14 1.65 31.00 5.13
N PRO A 15 1.15 30.74 6.36
CA PRO A 15 0.28 29.59 6.61
C PRO A 15 -1.03 29.63 5.81
N LEU A 16 -1.62 30.82 5.65
CA LEU A 16 -2.85 30.98 4.85
C LEU A 16 -2.61 30.63 3.37
N LEU A 17 -1.48 31.03 2.81
CA LEU A 17 -1.11 30.67 1.43
C LEU A 17 -0.82 29.18 1.28
N VAL A 18 -0.13 28.56 2.26
CA VAL A 18 0.11 27.11 2.27
C VAL A 18 -1.21 26.35 2.36
N PHE A 19 -2.12 26.78 3.23
CA PHE A 19 -3.45 26.19 3.37
C PHE A 19 -4.26 26.31 2.08
N ALA A 20 -4.33 27.50 1.48
CA ALA A 20 -4.99 27.72 0.20
C ALA A 20 -4.37 26.84 -0.90
N GLY A 21 -3.05 26.79 -0.99
CA GLY A 21 -2.35 25.93 -1.94
C GLY A 21 -2.66 24.45 -1.76
N GLY A 22 -2.79 23.98 -0.51
CA GLY A 22 -3.26 22.63 -0.19
C GLY A 22 -4.68 22.37 -0.70
N GLN A 23 -5.61 23.30 -0.50
CA GLN A 23 -7.00 23.19 -0.98
C GLN A 23 -7.08 23.15 -2.51
N PHE A 24 -6.24 23.93 -3.20
CA PHE A 24 -6.14 23.89 -4.66
C PHE A 24 -5.30 22.72 -5.20
N GLY A 25 -4.85 21.82 -4.34
CA GLY A 25 -4.13 20.62 -4.73
C GLY A 25 -2.67 20.84 -5.14
N LEU A 26 -2.10 22.03 -4.91
CA LEU A 26 -0.67 22.29 -5.14
C LEU A 26 0.23 21.39 -4.28
N LEU A 27 -0.30 20.92 -3.15
CA LEU A 27 0.36 19.99 -2.23
C LEU A 27 -0.13 18.55 -2.38
N LYS A 28 -0.97 18.27 -3.38
CA LYS A 28 -1.52 16.92 -3.59
C LYS A 28 -0.45 16.02 -4.21
N GLY A 29 -0.15 14.92 -3.55
CA GLY A 29 0.70 13.86 -4.12
C GLY A 29 0.07 13.26 -5.38
N ARG A 30 0.92 12.67 -6.24
CA ARG A 30 0.44 11.91 -7.39
C ARG A 30 0.13 10.48 -6.94
N PRO A 31 -1.07 9.94 -7.20
CA PRO A 31 -1.31 8.53 -6.98
C PRO A 31 -0.34 7.72 -7.85
N PRO A 32 0.10 6.53 -7.40
CA PRO A 32 0.90 5.65 -8.23
C PRO A 32 0.12 5.33 -9.51
N ALA A 33 0.82 5.31 -10.65
CA ALA A 33 0.21 5.06 -11.96
C ALA A 33 -0.44 3.66 -12.05
N GLU A 34 0.01 2.72 -11.21
CA GLU A 34 -0.50 1.36 -11.15
C GLU A 34 -1.01 1.04 -9.75
N PRO A 35 -2.34 0.88 -9.55
CA PRO A 35 -2.94 0.59 -8.25
C PRO A 35 -2.63 -0.81 -7.68
N GLY A 36 -1.72 -1.56 -8.31
CA GLY A 36 -1.32 -2.91 -7.90
C GLY A 36 -2.23 -4.04 -8.39
N LEU A 37 -3.51 -3.77 -8.69
CA LEU A 37 -4.46 -4.74 -9.26
C LEU A 37 -4.89 -4.30 -10.67
N ARG A 38 -4.72 -5.17 -11.67
CA ARG A 38 -5.15 -4.97 -13.06
C ARG A 38 -5.82 -6.23 -13.56
N GLU A 39 -7.08 -6.11 -14.01
CA GLU A 39 -7.83 -7.24 -14.60
C GLU A 39 -7.87 -8.49 -13.69
N GLY A 40 -7.94 -8.29 -12.38
CA GLY A 40 -7.96 -9.37 -11.39
C GLY A 40 -6.58 -9.95 -11.02
N LYS A 41 -5.51 -9.43 -11.62
CA LYS A 41 -4.12 -9.83 -11.34
C LYS A 41 -3.38 -8.79 -10.51
N LEU A 42 -2.66 -9.25 -9.50
CA LEU A 42 -1.65 -8.48 -8.79
C LEU A 42 -0.46 -8.21 -9.71
N LYS A 43 0.30 -7.15 -9.43
CA LYS A 43 1.55 -6.84 -10.13
C LYS A 43 2.47 -8.09 -10.20
N PRO A 44 3.19 -8.29 -11.31
CA PRO A 44 4.15 -9.39 -11.39
C PRO A 44 5.20 -9.31 -10.28
N PRO A 45 5.75 -10.45 -9.83
CA PRO A 45 6.83 -10.49 -8.86
C PRO A 45 8.04 -9.64 -9.26
N SER A 46 8.65 -8.94 -8.30
CA SER A 46 9.91 -8.23 -8.53
C SER A 46 11.04 -9.21 -8.83
N ARG A 47 12.00 -8.79 -9.65
CA ARG A 47 13.25 -9.54 -9.87
C ARG A 47 14.25 -9.40 -8.73
N THR A 48 14.04 -8.45 -7.82
CA THR A 48 14.85 -8.30 -6.60
C THR A 48 14.37 -9.28 -5.53
N SER A 49 15.29 -9.74 -4.68
CA SER A 49 14.92 -10.48 -3.47
C SER A 49 13.97 -9.64 -2.59
N ASN A 50 13.22 -10.31 -1.71
CA ASN A 50 12.15 -9.72 -0.89
C ASN A 50 10.86 -9.35 -1.66
N SER A 51 10.42 -10.24 -2.55
CA SER A 51 9.13 -10.17 -3.24
C SER A 51 8.41 -11.50 -3.08
N VAL A 52 7.15 -11.46 -2.64
CA VAL A 52 6.27 -12.63 -2.52
C VAL A 52 4.88 -12.31 -3.08
N SER A 53 4.20 -13.31 -3.65
CA SER A 53 2.87 -13.16 -4.25
C SER A 53 2.10 -14.47 -4.22
N SER A 54 0.83 -14.42 -3.84
CA SER A 54 -0.13 -15.52 -3.95
C SER A 54 -0.56 -15.81 -5.40
N GLN A 55 -0.15 -14.98 -6.36
CA GLN A 55 -0.42 -15.15 -7.79
C GLN A 55 0.88 -15.28 -8.61
N ALA A 56 2.00 -15.62 -8.00
CA ALA A 56 3.29 -15.72 -8.68
C ALA A 56 3.24 -16.69 -9.89
N GLU A 57 2.56 -17.82 -9.75
CA GLU A 57 2.41 -18.86 -10.79
C GLU A 57 1.58 -18.40 -12.01
N GLN A 58 0.87 -17.26 -11.92
CA GLN A 58 0.10 -16.70 -13.05
C GLN A 58 0.95 -15.91 -14.04
N TRP A 59 2.25 -15.75 -13.76
CA TRP A 59 3.20 -14.97 -14.54
C TRP A 59 4.24 -15.89 -15.21
N PRO A 60 4.64 -15.62 -16.46
CA PRO A 60 5.62 -16.45 -17.17
C PRO A 60 6.94 -16.59 -16.42
N GLU A 61 7.46 -17.81 -16.37
CA GLU A 61 8.79 -18.08 -15.86
C GLU A 61 9.87 -17.40 -16.72
N GLY A 62 11.00 -17.02 -16.10
CA GLY A 62 12.13 -16.36 -16.76
C GLY A 62 11.98 -14.86 -16.99
N GLU A 63 10.75 -14.35 -17.09
CA GLU A 63 10.49 -12.90 -17.15
C GLU A 63 10.47 -12.27 -15.76
N PHE A 64 9.90 -12.96 -14.79
CA PHE A 64 9.78 -12.54 -13.39
C PHE A 64 10.36 -13.58 -12.44
N ALA A 65 10.65 -13.20 -11.19
CA ALA A 65 11.12 -14.14 -10.17
C ALA A 65 9.96 -14.93 -9.54
N SER A 66 9.12 -15.53 -10.38
CA SER A 66 7.90 -16.23 -9.97
C SER A 66 8.20 -17.36 -8.98
N GLU A 67 9.21 -18.19 -9.26
CA GLU A 67 9.59 -19.32 -8.39
C GLU A 67 9.94 -18.89 -6.96
N TYR A 68 10.78 -17.85 -6.81
CA TYR A 68 11.14 -17.32 -5.49
C TYR A 68 9.94 -16.66 -4.78
N ALA A 69 9.06 -16.02 -5.55
CA ALA A 69 7.97 -15.24 -5.01
C ALA A 69 6.72 -16.07 -4.67
N THR A 70 6.64 -17.34 -5.05
CA THR A 70 5.48 -18.19 -4.79
C THR A 70 5.25 -18.37 -3.29
N ILE A 71 4.03 -18.07 -2.85
CA ILE A 71 3.54 -18.44 -1.53
C ILE A 71 2.68 -19.69 -1.68
N GLU A 72 3.04 -20.76 -0.99
CA GLU A 72 2.22 -21.98 -0.98
C GLU A 72 0.83 -21.68 -0.39
N PRO A 73 -0.27 -22.14 -1.03
CA PRO A 73 -1.61 -21.96 -0.47
C PRO A 73 -1.75 -22.58 0.92
N LEU A 74 -2.51 -21.90 1.78
CA LEU A 74 -2.87 -22.47 3.08
C LEU A 74 -3.66 -23.77 2.87
N ARG A 75 -3.14 -24.87 3.42
CA ARG A 75 -3.80 -26.17 3.36
C ARG A 75 -4.96 -26.19 4.36
N PHE A 76 -6.17 -26.45 3.88
CA PHE A 76 -7.37 -26.61 4.72
C PHE A 76 -8.25 -27.75 4.18
N THR A 77 -9.23 -28.18 4.97
CA THR A 77 -10.10 -29.32 4.67
C THR A 77 -11.11 -29.07 3.53
N GLN A 78 -10.90 -28.04 2.70
CA GLN A 78 -11.84 -27.52 1.70
C GLN A 78 -13.19 -27.03 2.25
N ASP A 79 -13.35 -26.99 3.58
CA ASP A 79 -14.45 -26.32 4.26
C ASP A 79 -13.97 -24.96 4.76
N SER A 80 -14.34 -23.90 4.03
CA SER A 80 -13.92 -22.53 4.33
C SER A 80 -14.54 -22.00 5.62
N ALA A 81 -15.78 -22.38 5.92
CA ALA A 81 -16.45 -21.95 7.15
C ALA A 81 -15.75 -22.56 8.37
N LEU A 82 -15.45 -23.86 8.31
CA LEU A 82 -14.68 -24.55 9.36
C LEU A 82 -13.28 -23.94 9.54
N ALA A 83 -12.58 -23.65 8.43
CA ALA A 83 -11.25 -23.04 8.47
C ALA A 83 -11.26 -21.66 9.15
N MET A 84 -12.23 -20.80 8.79
CA MET A 84 -12.36 -19.46 9.37
C MET A 84 -12.79 -19.50 10.84
N ASN A 85 -13.63 -20.46 11.23
CA ASN A 85 -13.99 -20.67 12.63
C ASN A 85 -12.77 -21.08 13.45
N ARG A 86 -11.97 -22.04 12.98
CA ARG A 86 -10.70 -22.41 13.63
C ARG A 86 -9.73 -21.23 13.76
N LEU A 87 -9.59 -20.43 12.70
CA LEU A 87 -8.74 -19.24 12.74
C LEU A 87 -9.22 -18.27 13.81
N ARG A 88 -10.53 -18.04 13.94
CA ARG A 88 -11.10 -17.19 14.98
C ARG A 88 -10.76 -17.71 16.38
N ASP A 89 -10.90 -19.01 16.61
CA ASP A 89 -10.61 -19.62 17.91
C ASP A 89 -9.12 -19.46 18.28
N VAL A 90 -8.21 -19.66 17.31
CA VAL A 90 -6.77 -19.44 17.51
C VAL A 90 -6.46 -17.98 17.86
N LEU A 91 -7.06 -17.03 17.14
CA LEU A 91 -6.85 -15.59 17.38
C LEU A 91 -7.42 -15.14 18.73
N ALA A 92 -8.56 -15.70 19.15
CA ALA A 92 -9.16 -15.40 20.44
C ALA A 92 -8.30 -15.88 21.62
N GLY A 93 -7.52 -16.95 21.43
CA GLY A 93 -6.57 -17.47 22.41
C GLY A 93 -5.15 -16.92 22.28
N TRP A 94 -4.90 -15.98 21.35
CA TRP A 94 -3.57 -15.41 21.13
C TRP A 94 -3.24 -14.39 22.25
N PRO A 95 -2.07 -14.50 22.92
CA PRO A 95 -1.69 -13.63 24.03
C PRO A 95 -1.45 -12.16 23.63
#